data_AF-A0A436QMX1-F1
#
_entry.id   AF-A0A436QMX1-F1
#
_cell.length_a   1.000
_cell.length_b   1.000
_cell.length_c   1.000
_cell.angle_alpha   90.00
_cell.angle_beta   90.00
_cell.angle_gamma   90.00
#
_symmetry.space_group_name_H-M   'P 1'
#
loop_
_entity.id
_entity.type
_entity.pdbx_description
1 polymer ?
#
loop_
_entity_poly.entity_id
_entity_poly.type
_entity_poly.pdbx_seq_one_letter_code
_entity_poly.pdbx_strand_id
1 'polypeptide(L)'
;YGLGDFLGTALASTPWPARIGSIFVVDVSADPATHGRIAAYRQHFFMRLRAGNHERLVPVEALGGALKRRVAARLQAIFPAPGD
;
A
#
# COMPACT_ATOMS: atom_id res chain seq x y z
N TYR A 1 -16.66 2.50 -1.17
CA TYR A 1 -15.75 1.34 -1.03
C TYR A 1 -14.98 1.16 -2.32
N GLY A 2 -13.78 1.72 -2.45
CA GLY A 2 -12.92 1.50 -3.60
C GLY A 2 -11.63 0.82 -3.13
N LEU A 3 -11.53 -0.48 -3.32
CA LEU A 3 -10.28 -1.22 -3.09
C LEU A 3 -9.54 -1.29 -4.44
N GLY A 4 -8.71 -0.31 -4.72
CA GLY A 4 -7.81 -0.35 -5.88
C GLY A 4 -6.46 -0.93 -5.48
N ASP A 5 -6.05 -2.05 -6.08
CA ASP A 5 -4.64 -2.44 -6.11
C ASP A 5 -3.95 -1.59 -7.19
N PHE A 6 -3.22 -0.56 -6.78
CA PHE A 6 -2.62 0.42 -7.70
C PHE A 6 -1.28 -0.05 -8.31
N LEU A 7 -0.87 -1.32 -8.17
CA LEU A 7 0.43 -1.79 -8.68
C LEU A 7 0.34 -3.15 -9.41
N GLY A 8 -0.68 -3.31 -10.25
CA GLY A 8 -0.77 -4.41 -11.21
C GLY A 8 0.16 -4.22 -12.40
N THR A 9 1.43 -4.64 -12.31
CA THR A 9 2.20 -4.97 -13.52
C THR A 9 2.08 -6.47 -13.79
N ALA A 10 1.59 -6.78 -15.00
CA ALA A 10 1.28 -8.09 -15.56
C ALA A 10 2.54 -8.95 -15.80
N LEU A 11 3.25 -9.31 -14.74
CA LEU A 11 4.38 -10.24 -14.78
C LEU A 11 4.03 -11.50 -13.99
N ALA A 12 4.37 -12.68 -14.53
CA ALA A 12 4.16 -13.98 -13.86
C ALA A 12 4.84 -14.07 -12.48
N SER A 13 5.85 -13.22 -12.24
CA SER A 13 6.36 -12.90 -10.91
C SER A 13 6.79 -11.44 -10.87
N THR A 14 6.18 -10.63 -10.02
CA THR A 14 6.57 -9.23 -9.85
C THR A 14 7.95 -9.16 -9.17
N PRO A 15 8.98 -8.51 -9.72
CA PRO A 15 10.27 -8.39 -9.06
C PRO A 15 10.20 -7.37 -7.91
N TRP A 16 11.20 -7.39 -7.02
CA TRP A 16 11.44 -6.25 -6.14
C TRP A 16 11.75 -4.99 -6.98
N PRO A 17 11.27 -3.78 -6.62
CA PRO A 17 10.39 -3.44 -5.49
C PRO A 17 8.89 -3.49 -5.81
N ALA A 18 8.50 -3.87 -7.03
CA ALA A 18 7.11 -3.86 -7.48
C ALA A 18 6.18 -4.83 -6.71
N ARG A 19 6.72 -5.65 -5.80
CA ARG A 19 5.94 -6.43 -4.82
C ARG A 19 5.38 -5.62 -3.65
N ILE A 20 5.83 -4.39 -3.45
CA ILE A 20 5.22 -3.47 -2.47
C ILE A 20 3.92 -2.95 -3.08
N GLY A 21 2.80 -3.19 -2.42
CA GLY A 21 1.48 -2.70 -2.80
C GLY A 21 0.92 -1.75 -1.75
N SER A 22 -0.21 -1.12 -2.06
CA SER A 22 -0.96 -0.34 -1.08
C SER A 22 -2.45 -0.47 -1.29
N ILE A 23 -3.20 -0.56 -0.18
CA ILE A 23 -4.64 -0.37 -0.15
C ILE A 23 -4.88 1.11 0.18
N PHE A 24 -5.66 1.80 -0.65
CA PHE A 24 -6.09 3.17 -0.39
C PHE A 24 -7.55 3.17 0.06
N VAL A 25 -7.78 3.65 1.29
CA VAL A 25 -9.11 3.79 1.89
C VAL A 25 -9.49 5.26 1.84
N VAL A 26 -10.69 5.55 1.34
CA VAL A 26 -11.24 6.91 1.24
C VAL A 26 -12.62 6.92 1.87
N ASP A 27 -12.80 7.82 2.83
CA ASP A 27 -14.10 8.12 3.40
C ASP A 27 -14.71 9.27 2.60
N VAL A 28 -15.82 8.99 1.93
CA VAL A 28 -16.56 9.96 1.13
C VAL A 28 -17.79 10.39 1.92
N SER A 29 -17.95 11.69 2.10
CA SER A 29 -19.03 12.28 2.89
C SER A 29 -20.40 11.98 2.29
N ALA A 30 -21.29 11.48 3.13
CA ALA A 30 -22.72 11.37 2.87
C ALA A 30 -23.53 12.58 3.40
N ASP A 31 -22.89 13.48 4.16
CA ASP A 31 -23.53 14.70 4.66
C ASP A 31 -23.99 15.59 3.50
N PRO A 32 -25.22 16.16 3.52
CA PRO A 32 -25.75 16.95 2.42
C PRO A 32 -24.89 18.17 2.04
N ALA A 33 -24.25 18.84 3.01
CA ALA A 33 -23.44 20.02 2.73
C ALA A 33 -22.09 19.67 2.11
N THR A 34 -21.59 18.45 2.35
CA THR A 34 -20.31 17.97 1.81
C THR A 34 -20.43 16.71 0.96
N HIS A 35 -21.61 16.41 0.42
CA HIS A 35 -21.91 15.15 -0.26
C HIS A 35 -20.93 14.90 -1.42
N GLY A 36 -20.30 13.72 -1.43
CA GLY A 36 -19.33 13.33 -2.45
C GLY A 36 -17.90 13.86 -2.21
N ARG A 37 -17.66 14.70 -1.21
CA ARG A 37 -16.30 15.16 -0.85
C ARG A 37 -15.56 14.11 -0.03
N ILE A 38 -14.25 14.03 -0.21
CA ILE A 38 -13.36 13.22 0.63
C ILE A 38 -13.30 13.84 2.02
N ALA A 39 -13.75 13.12 3.04
CA ALA A 39 -13.69 13.52 4.43
C ALA A 39 -12.37 13.09 5.08
N ALA A 40 -11.88 11.91 4.72
CA ALA A 40 -10.61 11.37 5.16
C ALA A 40 -10.08 10.35 4.14
N TYR A 41 -8.78 10.09 4.20
CA TYR A 41 -8.18 8.99 3.47
C TYR A 41 -7.03 8.38 4.28
N ARG A 42 -6.74 7.10 4.01
CA ARG A 42 -5.59 6.40 4.59
C ARG A 42 -5.00 5.43 3.59
N GLN A 43 -3.67 5.37 3.54
CA GLN A 43 -2.95 4.39 2.76
C GLN A 43 -2.37 3.31 3.68
N HIS A 44 -2.56 2.05 3.31
CA HIS A 44 -2.04 0.89 4.02
C HIS A 44 -1.10 0.13 3.10
N PHE A 45 0.20 0.21 3.36
CA PHE A 45 1.20 -0.50 2.57
C PHE A 45 1.26 -1.97 2.97
N PHE A 46 1.48 -2.83 1.98
CA PHE A 46 1.71 -4.25 2.17
C PHE A 46 2.78 -4.78 1.23
N MET A 47 3.30 -5.96 1.51
CA MET A 47 4.20 -6.71 0.63
C MET A 47 3.49 -8.00 0.17
N ARG A 48 3.53 -8.28 -1.14
CA ARG A 48 3.15 -9.55 -1.76
C ARG A 48 4.25 -10.62 -1.58
N LEU A 49 4.14 -11.44 -0.54
CA LEU A 49 5.04 -12.57 -0.31
C LEU A 49 4.55 -13.81 -1.07
N ARG A 50 5.47 -14.57 -1.64
CA ARG A 50 5.14 -15.90 -2.19
C ARG A 50 4.80 -16.86 -1.04
N ALA A 51 3.71 -17.58 -1.18
CA ALA A 51 3.27 -18.64 -0.29
C ALA A 51 2.92 -19.87 -1.14
N GLY A 52 3.93 -20.62 -1.56
CA GLY A 52 3.75 -21.71 -2.52
C GLY A 52 3.21 -21.21 -3.86
N ASN A 53 2.01 -21.67 -4.24
CA ASN A 53 1.35 -21.33 -5.50
C ASN A 53 0.53 -20.03 -5.47
N HIS A 54 0.39 -19.37 -4.32
CA HIS A 54 -0.36 -18.13 -4.17
C HIS A 54 0.50 -17.03 -3.55
N GLU A 55 -0.07 -15.83 -3.48
CA GLU A 55 0.56 -14.70 -2.80
C GLU A 55 -0.20 -14.36 -1.53
N ARG A 56 0.56 -14.01 -0.50
CA ARG A 56 0.04 -13.49 0.77
C ARG A 56 0.36 -12.01 0.84
N LEU A 57 -0.66 -11.20 1.10
CA LEU A 57 -0.50 -9.79 1.40
C LEU A 57 -0.14 -9.66 2.87
N VAL A 58 1.04 -9.10 3.16
CA VAL A 58 1.53 -8.91 4.53
C VAL A 58 1.68 -7.40 4.79
N PRO A 59 1.00 -6.85 5.81
CA PRO A 59 1.19 -5.45 6.19
C PRO A 59 2.67 -5.14 6.45
N VAL A 60 3.13 -3.96 6.03
CA VAL A 60 4.56 -3.59 6.17
C VAL A 60 5.00 -3.62 7.64
N GLU A 61 4.09 -3.30 8.55
CA GLU A 61 4.32 -3.30 9.99
C GLU A 61 4.64 -4.71 10.52
N ALA A 62 4.05 -5.74 9.91
CA ALA A 62 4.20 -7.15 10.27
C ALA A 62 5.41 -7.82 9.59
N LEU A 63 6.15 -7.12 8.72
CA LEU A 63 7.37 -7.66 8.13
C LEU A 63 8.48 -7.82 9.17
N GLY A 64 9.35 -8.80 8.96
CA GLY A 64 10.51 -9.04 9.82
C GLY A 64 11.83 -8.50 9.24
N GLY A 65 12.77 -8.22 10.13
CA GLY A 65 14.20 -8.15 9.83
C GLY A 65 14.61 -7.22 8.68
N ALA A 66 15.51 -7.70 7.83
CA ALA A 66 16.09 -6.94 6.73
C ALA A 66 15.06 -6.52 5.68
N LEU A 67 14.02 -7.35 5.46
CA LEU A 67 12.97 -7.04 4.50
C LEU A 67 12.15 -5.83 4.95
N LYS A 68 11.76 -5.75 6.23
CA LYS A 68 11.06 -4.58 6.78
C LYS A 68 11.87 -3.30 6.58
N ARG A 69 13.17 -3.32 6.91
CA ARG A 69 14.06 -2.16 6.72
C ARG A 69 14.15 -1.71 5.27
N ARG A 70 14.30 -2.67 4.34
CA ARG A 70 14.38 -2.39 2.91
C ARG A 70 13.09 -1.78 2.36
N VAL A 71 11.93 -2.29 2.79
CA VAL A 71 10.62 -1.73 2.43
C VAL A 71 10.43 -0.33 3.02
N ALA A 72 10.73 -0.14 4.30
CA ALA A 72 10.64 1.16 4.95
C ALA A 72 11.50 2.21 4.26
N ALA A 73 12.77 1.89 3.96
CA ALA A 73 13.67 2.80 3.25
C ALA A 73 13.14 3.16 1.85
N ARG A 74 12.56 2.19 1.12
CA ARG A 74 11.96 2.47 -0.20
C ARG A 74 10.74 3.38 -0.07
N LEU A 75 9.87 3.15 0.91
CA LEU A 75 8.70 3.99 1.15
C LEU A 75 9.11 5.40 1.56
N GLN A 76 10.11 5.56 2.44
CA GLN A 76 10.63 6.87 2.82
C GLN A 76 11.21 7.63 1.61
N ALA A 77 11.87 6.94 0.68
CA ALA A 77 12.37 7.57 -0.54
C ALA A 77 11.27 8.02 -1.52
N ILE A 78 10.06 7.47 -1.44
CA ILE A 78 8.91 7.85 -2.28
C ILE A 78 8.02 8.89 -1.57
N PHE A 79 7.80 8.69 -0.27
CA PHE A 79 6.98 9.51 0.60
C PHE A 79 7.87 10.06 1.72
N PRO A 80 8.71 11.07 1.42
CA PRO A 80 9.49 11.73 2.45
C PRO A 80 8.55 12.34 3.50
N ALA A 81 8.97 12.32 4.77
CA ALA A 81 8.26 13.08 5.78
C ALA A 81 8.33 14.57 5.42
N PRO A 82 7.28 15.36 5.65
CA PRO A 82 7.36 16.80 5.47
C PRO A 82 8.38 17.36 6.48
N GLY A 83 9.55 17.81 6.01
CA GLY A 83 10.53 18.55 6.82
C GLY A 83 11.96 18.01 6.95
N ASP A 84 12.43 17.16 6.03
CA ASP A 84 13.88 16.95 5.81
C ASP A 84 14.42 17.90 4.73
#